data_AF-A0AAD9X3Y6-F1
#
_entry.id   AF-A0AAD9X3Y6-F1
#
_cell.length_a   1.000
_cell.length_b   1.000
_cell.length_c   1.000
_cell.angle_alpha   90.00
_cell.angle_beta   90.00
_cell.angle_gamma   90.00
#
_symmetry.space_group_name_H-M   'P 1'
#
loop_
_entity.id
_entity.type
_entity.pdbx_description
1 polymer ?
#
loop_
_entity_poly.entity_id
_entity_poly.type
_entity_poly.pdbx_seq_one_letter_code
_entity_poly.pdbx_strand_id
1 'polypeptide(L)'
;MKFITEFHKESIIVKDLNRTFIALIPKKGKPETLKDFRPISLVGLMYKVLAKDLANRLKKVMNLIIGDTQMAFVQNHHIVDSFVIANEIIHWWKRDKEEGLLIKLNFEKAYDSVNHSFLDWVMKEMGFKE
;
A
#
# COMPACT_ATOMS: atom_id res chain seq x y z
N MET A 1 -4.17 -20.82 -17.67
CA MET A 1 -3.10 -20.13 -16.92
C MET A 1 -1.80 -19.90 -17.70
N LYS A 2 -1.73 -20.15 -19.02
CA LYS A 2 -0.51 -20.02 -19.83
C LYS A 2 0.23 -18.68 -19.65
N PHE A 3 -0.50 -17.57 -19.60
CA PHE A 3 0.04 -16.23 -19.36
C PHE A 3 0.87 -16.11 -18.06
N ILE A 4 0.38 -16.65 -16.94
CA ILE A 4 1.09 -16.56 -15.66
C ILE A 4 2.38 -17.39 -15.71
N THR A 5 2.32 -18.57 -16.30
CA THR A 5 3.50 -19.45 -16.49
C THR A 5 4.55 -18.79 -17.39
N GLU A 6 4.12 -18.13 -18.47
CA GLU A 6 5.00 -17.41 -19.39
C GLU A 6 5.62 -16.18 -18.72
N PHE A 7 4.84 -15.42 -17.95
CA PHE A 7 5.36 -14.31 -17.14
C PHE A 7 6.44 -14.79 -16.15
N HIS A 8 6.21 -15.89 -15.42
CA HIS A 8 7.21 -16.40 -14.46
C HIS A 8 8.49 -16.91 -15.13
N LYS A 9 8.46 -17.20 -16.43
CA LYS A 9 9.61 -17.69 -17.18
C LYS A 9 10.39 -16.56 -17.86
N GLU A 10 9.67 -15.62 -18.48
CA GLU A 10 10.25 -14.60 -19.35
C GLU A 10 10.23 -13.20 -18.73
N SER A 11 9.49 -12.99 -17.63
CA SER A 11 9.26 -11.68 -16.98
C SER A 11 8.65 -10.61 -17.91
N ILE A 12 7.92 -11.05 -18.95
CA ILE A 12 7.29 -10.17 -19.95
C ILE A 12 5.79 -10.05 -19.69
N ILE A 13 5.29 -8.81 -19.68
CA ILE A 13 3.87 -8.51 -19.72
C ILE A 13 3.49 -8.01 -21.13
N VAL A 14 2.50 -8.66 -21.74
CA VAL A 14 1.98 -8.25 -23.06
C VAL A 14 1.43 -6.82 -22.97
N LYS A 15 1.87 -5.93 -23.86
CA LYS A 15 1.57 -4.48 -23.81
C LYS A 15 0.08 -4.16 -23.66
N ASP A 16 -0.79 -4.93 -24.30
CA ASP A 16 -2.24 -4.69 -24.25
C ASP A 16 -2.88 -4.97 -22.89
N LEU A 17 -2.22 -5.78 -22.04
CA LEU A 17 -2.70 -6.08 -20.69
C LEU A 17 -2.45 -4.92 -19.71
N ASN A 18 -1.56 -3.99 -20.06
CA ASN A 18 -1.26 -2.80 -19.26
C ASN A 18 -2.17 -1.61 -19.61
N ARG A 19 -3.11 -1.78 -20.54
CA ARG A 19 -4.12 -0.75 -20.85
C ARG A 19 -5.09 -0.62 -19.68
N THR A 20 -5.34 0.63 -19.29
CA THR A 20 -6.15 0.98 -18.13
C THR A 20 -7.15 2.06 -18.50
N PHE A 21 -8.40 1.92 -18.06
CA PHE A 21 -9.38 2.99 -18.13
C PHE A 21 -9.40 3.77 -16.81
N ILE A 22 -9.40 5.09 -16.85
CA ILE A 22 -9.52 5.91 -15.64
C ILE A 22 -10.98 6.26 -15.44
N ALA A 23 -11.56 5.83 -14.33
CA ALA A 23 -12.88 6.24 -13.87
C ALA A 23 -12.76 7.26 -12.73
N LEU A 24 -13.55 8.33 -12.77
CA LEU A 24 -13.57 9.35 -11.72
C LEU A 24 -14.68 9.04 -10.72
N ILE A 25 -14.32 8.78 -9.45
CA ILE A 25 -15.29 8.56 -8.37
C ILE A 25 -15.39 9.81 -7.49
N PRO A 26 -16.59 10.37 -7.26
CA PRO A 26 -16.75 11.54 -6.41
C PRO A 26 -16.41 11.22 -4.95
N LYS A 27 -15.65 12.11 -4.29
CA LYS A 27 -15.30 12.03 -2.85
C LYS A 27 -16.44 12.49 -1.95
N LYS A 28 -17.33 13.33 -2.46
CA LYS A 28 -18.43 13.99 -1.74
C LYS A 28 -19.66 14.08 -2.64
N GLY A 29 -20.85 14.25 -2.04
CA GLY A 29 -22.13 14.16 -2.76
C GLY A 29 -22.34 15.19 -3.89
N LYS A 30 -21.73 16.38 -3.79
CA LYS A 30 -21.75 17.41 -4.84
C LYS A 30 -20.31 17.81 -5.18
N PRO A 31 -19.67 17.14 -6.14
CA PRO A 31 -18.32 17.52 -6.58
C PRO A 31 -18.39 18.78 -7.46
N GLU A 32 -17.52 19.76 -7.20
CA GLU A 32 -17.50 21.04 -7.92
C GLU A 32 -16.19 21.22 -8.71
N THR A 33 -15.11 20.56 -8.26
CA THR A 33 -13.78 20.65 -8.87
C THR A 33 -13.21 19.27 -9.16
N LEU A 34 -12.22 19.18 -10.07
CA LEU A 34 -11.53 17.92 -10.35
C LEU A 34 -10.86 17.30 -9.11
N LYS A 35 -10.49 18.11 -8.11
CA LYS A 35 -9.92 17.64 -6.84
C LYS A 35 -10.94 16.88 -6.00
N ASP A 36 -12.24 17.07 -6.24
CA ASP A 36 -13.32 16.36 -5.57
C ASP A 36 -13.51 14.94 -6.11
N PHE A 37 -12.80 14.55 -7.16
CA PHE A 37 -12.81 13.20 -7.70
C PHE A 37 -11.55 12.42 -7.29
N ARG A 38 -11.71 11.11 -7.12
CA ARG A 38 -10.61 10.14 -7.07
C ARG A 38 -10.53 9.45 -8.43
N PRO A 39 -9.39 9.54 -9.15
CA PRO A 39 -9.18 8.69 -10.30
C PRO A 39 -8.98 7.24 -9.82
N ILE A 40 -9.66 6.30 -10.46
CA ILE A 40 -9.47 4.87 -10.25
C ILE A 40 -9.08 4.23 -11.58
N SER A 41 -7.95 3.55 -11.55
CA SER A 41 -7.43 2.73 -12.65
C SER A 41 -8.19 1.41 -12.75
N LEU A 42 -9.06 1.29 -13.75
CA LEU A 42 -9.72 0.05 -14.13
C LEU A 42 -8.77 -0.76 -15.02
N VAL A 43 -7.98 -1.61 -14.35
CA VAL A 43 -7.03 -2.55 -14.99
C VAL A 43 -7.72 -3.86 -15.37
N GLY A 44 -7.22 -4.52 -16.42
CA GLY A 44 -7.74 -5.80 -16.90
C GLY A 44 -7.61 -6.94 -15.87
N LEU A 45 -8.49 -7.95 -15.96
CA LEU A 45 -8.52 -9.08 -15.03
C LEU A 45 -7.19 -9.82 -14.96
N MET A 46 -6.56 -10.09 -16.10
CA MET A 46 -5.27 -10.81 -16.16
C MET A 46 -4.17 -10.09 -15.40
N TYR A 47 -4.11 -8.76 -15.52
CA TYR A 47 -3.20 -7.92 -14.75
C TYR A 47 -3.51 -8.01 -13.25
N LYS A 48 -4.79 -7.94 -12.85
CA LYS A 48 -5.19 -8.08 -11.43
C LYS A 48 -4.79 -9.43 -10.85
N VAL A 49 -4.96 -10.52 -11.60
CA VAL A 49 -4.57 -11.86 -11.14
C VAL A 49 -3.06 -11.93 -10.93
N LEU A 50 -2.26 -11.43 -11.88
CA LEU A 50 -0.81 -11.40 -11.75
C LEU A 50 -0.36 -10.52 -10.57
N ALA A 51 -0.88 -9.30 -10.46
CA ALA A 51 -0.58 -8.40 -9.35
C ALA A 51 -0.96 -9.03 -7.99
N LYS A 52 -2.08 -9.76 -7.93
CA LYS A 52 -2.50 -10.47 -6.72
C LYS A 52 -1.58 -11.65 -6.40
N ASP A 53 -1.11 -12.39 -7.40
CA ASP A 53 -0.13 -13.47 -7.22
C ASP A 53 1.18 -12.92 -6.62
N LEU A 54 1.72 -11.85 -7.21
CA LEU A 54 2.92 -11.17 -6.70
C LEU A 54 2.72 -10.62 -5.28
N ALA A 55 1.59 -9.96 -5.01
CA ALA A 55 1.27 -9.46 -3.68
C ALA A 55 1.17 -10.59 -2.65
N ASN A 56 0.58 -11.74 -3.02
CA ASN A 56 0.49 -12.90 -2.13
C ASN A 56 1.87 -13.55 -1.87
N ARG A 57 2.80 -13.49 -2.83
CA ARG A 57 4.20 -13.91 -2.61
C ARG A 57 4.88 -12.99 -1.59
N LEU A 58 4.78 -11.68 -1.78
CA LEU A 58 5.36 -10.69 -0.87
C LEU A 58 4.76 -10.78 0.55
N LYS A 59 3.45 -11.04 0.65
CA LYS A 59 2.73 -11.21 1.91
C LYS A 59 3.38 -12.23 2.85
N LYS A 60 4.00 -13.29 2.32
CA LYS A 60 4.64 -14.35 3.12
C LYS A 60 5.83 -13.86 3.94
N VAL A 61 6.49 -12.80 3.49
CA VAL A 61 7.69 -12.24 4.13
C VAL A 61 7.45 -10.86 4.74
N MET A 62 6.26 -10.27 4.53
CA MET A 62 5.96 -8.90 4.95
C MET A 62 6.21 -8.66 6.45
N ASN A 63 5.79 -9.60 7.31
CA ASN A 63 5.97 -9.51 8.76
C ASN A 63 7.44 -9.53 9.23
N LEU A 64 8.38 -9.94 8.36
CA LEU A 64 9.82 -9.91 8.66
C LEU A 64 10.48 -8.59 8.25
N ILE A 65 9.78 -7.77 7.43
CA ILE A 65 10.33 -6.57 6.80
C ILE A 65 9.78 -5.31 7.45
N ILE A 66 8.51 -5.32 7.85
CA ILE A 66 7.87 -4.19 8.51
C ILE A 66 8.09 -4.25 10.03
N GLY A 67 8.06 -3.09 10.68
CA GLY A 67 8.11 -3.02 12.15
C GLY A 67 6.79 -3.46 12.79
N ASP A 68 6.88 -3.94 14.03
CA ASP A 68 5.74 -4.43 14.83
C ASP A 68 4.65 -3.38 15.08
N THR A 69 4.93 -2.10 14.85
CA THR A 69 3.98 -0.99 15.03
C THR A 69 3.15 -0.68 13.78
N GLN A 70 3.44 -1.33 12.65
CA GLN A 70 2.69 -1.13 11.42
C GLN A 70 1.41 -2.00 11.43
N MET A 71 0.28 -1.38 11.79
CA MET A 71 -0.99 -2.11 11.94
C MET A 71 -1.81 -2.19 10.63
N ALA A 72 -1.62 -1.25 9.70
CA ALA A 72 -2.45 -1.14 8.51
C ALA A 72 -1.91 -2.02 7.36
N PHE A 73 -2.82 -2.70 6.64
CA PHE A 73 -2.53 -3.53 5.47
C PHE A 73 -1.63 -4.76 5.73
N VAL A 74 -1.47 -5.16 6.98
CA VAL A 74 -0.73 -6.35 7.40
C VAL A 74 -1.70 -7.46 7.77
N GLN A 75 -1.35 -8.70 7.45
CA GLN A 75 -2.16 -9.83 7.87
C GLN A 75 -2.13 -9.97 9.40
N ASN A 76 -3.27 -10.31 9.99
CA ASN A 76 -3.44 -10.54 11.43
C ASN A 76 -3.23 -9.29 12.31
N HIS A 77 -3.25 -8.09 11.75
CA HIS A 77 -3.25 -6.84 12.51
C HIS A 77 -4.58 -6.12 12.32
N HIS A 78 -5.12 -5.57 13.40
CA HIS A 78 -6.35 -4.79 13.35
C HIS A 78 -6.05 -3.30 13.46
N ILE A 79 -6.77 -2.47 12.70
CA ILE A 79 -6.59 -1.02 12.78
C ILE A 79 -6.86 -0.48 14.20
N VAL A 80 -7.69 -1.17 14.97
CA VAL A 80 -8.00 -0.84 16.37
C VAL A 80 -6.76 -0.93 17.26
N ASP A 81 -5.83 -1.85 16.98
CA ASP A 81 -4.61 -2.05 17.77
C ASP A 81 -3.76 -0.77 17.78
N SER A 82 -3.68 -0.07 16.63
CA SER A 82 -2.96 1.21 16.55
C SER A 82 -3.53 2.29 17.46
N PHE A 83 -4.85 2.31 17.64
CA PHE A 83 -5.54 3.26 18.52
C PHE A 83 -5.36 2.90 19.99
N VAL A 84 -5.37 1.60 20.33
CA VAL A 84 -5.11 1.11 21.70
C VAL A 84 -3.68 1.48 22.11
N ILE A 85 -2.68 1.21 21.27
CA ILE A 85 -1.28 1.56 21.55
C ILE A 85 -1.13 3.06 21.79
N ALA A 86 -1.73 3.90 20.94
CA ALA A 86 -1.66 5.35 21.10
C ALA A 86 -2.31 5.82 22.41
N ASN A 87 -3.45 5.24 22.79
CA ASN A 87 -4.12 5.58 24.06
C ASN A 87 -3.31 5.15 25.28
N GLU A 88 -2.68 3.98 25.25
CA GLU A 88 -1.81 3.52 26.35
C GLU A 88 -0.63 4.46 26.54
N ILE A 89 0.01 4.93 25.46
CA ILE A 89 1.10 5.91 25.54
C ILE A 89 0.61 7.21 26.19
N ILE A 90 -0.54 7.73 25.76
CA ILE A 90 -1.13 8.97 26.32
C ILE A 90 -1.51 8.78 27.79
N HIS A 91 -2.07 7.62 28.13
CA HIS A 91 -2.46 7.29 29.49
C HIS A 91 -1.22 7.19 30.41
N TRP A 92 -0.15 6.55 29.93
CA TRP A 92 1.13 6.46 30.63
C TRP A 92 1.73 7.85 30.93
N TRP A 93 1.78 8.76 29.94
CA TRP A 93 2.24 10.14 30.16
C TRP A 93 1.44 10.85 31.24
N LYS A 94 0.11 10.74 31.22
CA LYS A 94 -0.76 11.36 32.23
C LYS A 94 -0.53 10.80 33.62
N ARG A 95 -0.32 9.49 33.74
CA ARG A 95 -0.10 8.81 35.02
C ARG A 95 1.23 9.24 35.64
N ASP A 96 2.28 9.29 34.84
CA ASP A 96 3.64 9.57 35.31
C ASP A 96 3.94 11.09 35.32
N LYS A 97 2.97 11.92 34.91
CA LYS A 97 3.06 13.39 34.80
C LYS A 97 4.19 13.86 33.88
N GLU A 98 4.46 13.05 32.86
CA GLU A 98 5.44 13.36 31.83
C GLU A 98 4.79 14.24 30.75
N GLU A 99 5.55 15.22 30.27
CA GLU A 99 5.17 16.00 29.10
C GLU A 99 5.51 15.23 27.82
N GLY A 100 4.57 15.20 26.87
CA GLY A 100 4.72 14.47 25.63
C GLY A 100 4.15 15.23 24.43
N LEU A 101 4.73 14.98 23.25
CA LEU A 101 4.28 15.54 21.98
C LEU A 101 3.75 14.43 21.09
N LEU A 102 2.51 14.57 20.61
CA LEU A 102 1.94 13.69 19.59
C LEU A 102 2.00 14.37 18.22
N ILE A 103 2.68 13.72 17.27
CA ILE A 103 2.78 14.19 15.89
C ILE A 103 1.95 13.28 14.99
N LYS A 104 0.98 13.87 14.28
CA LYS A 104 0.20 13.17 13.25
C LYS A 104 0.65 13.59 11.87
N LEU A 105 1.26 12.67 11.14
CA LEU A 105 1.72 12.88 9.77
C LEU A 105 0.76 12.21 8.78
N ASN A 106 0.57 12.84 7.61
CA ASN A 106 -0.20 12.26 6.51
C ASN A 106 0.47 12.60 5.18
N PHE A 107 0.54 11.64 4.28
CA PHE A 107 1.10 11.84 2.94
C PHE A 107 0.03 12.30 1.97
N GLU A 108 0.29 13.41 1.27
CA GLU A 108 -0.55 13.82 0.14
C GLU A 108 -0.32 12.86 -1.03
N LYS A 109 -1.42 12.29 -1.57
CA LYS A 109 -1.41 11.42 -2.74
C LYS A 109 -0.38 10.28 -2.66
N ALA A 110 -0.32 9.59 -1.51
CA ALA A 110 0.72 8.61 -1.19
C ALA A 110 0.98 7.55 -2.29
N TYR A 111 -0.03 7.15 -3.05
CA TYR A 111 0.11 6.20 -4.16
C TYR A 111 0.59 6.85 -5.47
N ASP A 112 0.27 8.13 -5.70
CA ASP A 112 0.63 8.84 -6.93
C ASP A 112 2.03 9.48 -6.83
N SER A 113 2.56 9.63 -5.61
CA SER A 113 3.85 10.31 -5.33
C SER A 113 5.02 9.35 -5.07
N VAL A 114 4.83 8.05 -5.25
CA VAL A 114 5.90 7.05 -5.05
C VAL A 114 6.98 7.21 -6.12
N ASN A 115 8.23 7.37 -5.68
CA ASN A 115 9.38 7.29 -6.58
C ASN A 115 9.70 5.82 -6.88
N HIS A 116 9.43 5.40 -8.12
CA HIS A 116 9.64 4.01 -8.56
C HIS A 116 11.11 3.59 -8.51
N SER A 117 12.06 4.47 -8.87
CA SER A 117 13.49 4.13 -8.82
C SER A 117 13.98 3.91 -7.39
N PHE A 118 13.45 4.67 -6.42
CA PHE A 118 13.72 4.43 -5.00
C PHE A 118 13.11 3.11 -4.53
N LEU A 119 11.87 2.80 -4.94
CA LEU A 119 11.24 1.53 -4.61
C LEU A 119 12.04 0.34 -5.16
N ASP A 120 12.49 0.41 -6.41
CA ASP A 120 13.31 -0.63 -7.03
C ASP A 120 14.64 -0.82 -6.27
N TRP A 121 15.27 0.28 -5.85
CA TRP A 121 16.47 0.22 -5.01
C TRP A 121 16.20 -0.46 -3.67
N VAL A 122 15.13 -0.08 -2.96
CA VAL A 122 14.76 -0.71 -1.68
C VAL A 122 14.51 -2.21 -1.84
N MET A 123 13.82 -2.62 -2.91
CA MET A 123 13.56 -4.03 -3.19
C MET A 123 14.86 -4.82 -3.40
N LYS A 124 15.85 -4.23 -4.07
CA LYS A 124 17.18 -4.83 -4.26
C LYS A 124 17.95 -4.96 -2.94
N GLU A 125 17.96 -3.92 -2.11
CA GLU A 125 18.61 -3.95 -0.79
C GLU A 125 17.97 -4.98 0.15
N MET A 126 16.65 -5.19 0.04
CA MET A 126 15.93 -6.25 0.76
C MET A 126 16.20 -7.66 0.21
N GLY A 127 16.99 -7.80 -0.87
CA GLY A 127 17.35 -9.07 -1.47
C GLY A 127 16.27 -9.68 -2.38
N PHE A 128 15.27 -8.91 -2.80
CA PHE A 128 14.33 -9.37 -3.83
C PHE A 128 15.03 -9.43 -5.19
N LYS A 129 14.99 -10.61 -5.80
CA LYS A 129 15.52 -10.83 -7.16
C LYS A 129 14.55 -10.28 -8.20
N GLU A 130 15.11 -9.69 -9.25
CA GLU A 130 14.40 -9.34 -10.50
C GLU A 130 13.88 -10.60 -11.22
#